data_AF-A0A804J1D0-F1
#
_entry.id   AF-A0A804J1D0-F1
#
_cell.length_a   1.000
_cell.length_b   1.000
_cell.length_c   1.000
_cell.angle_alpha   90.00
_cell.angle_beta   90.00
_cell.angle_gamma   90.00
#
_symmetry.space_group_name_H-M   'P 1'
#
loop_
_entity.id
_entity.type
_entity.pdbx_description
1 polymer ?
#
loop_
_entity_poly.entity_id
_entity_poly.type
_entity_poly.pdbx_seq_one_letter_code
_entity_poly.pdbx_strand_id
1 'polypeptide(L)'
;MLLKGKIRLPNTIVPRFPDRIKPPEKKKKKEEEEDDHDEGREEEELRTFQVGGGGGGEERSEGEIWPDDGDENWTVLRAHHRIKIDIGREVSWDKRSDLEFELSQKVVNLEALRSIASCGHLAEEFRSIVWKLLLGYLPAEKDLWKGELAKNRLRYAELKRELLLNPSEFLIKEDETSNSSMPGQDNEAGGLLCRREISNGDHPLCLGNGSIWNQYFKDAEIVEQIDRDLHRTHQDIKFFSGDSSFSRKNLEAMRNILLLFAKLNPAIGYVQGMNEVLAPLYYVFRMNQEGEDASEAEADSFECFVQLLSGSVDHFCQQLDNSSVGIHSTLLHFSELLKANDGELWRHLDASKMNPQFYAFRWITLLLTQEFELSTIMRIWDYLLSNPSGVQEILLRVCCAMLLCVRHELLSGDFVSNLKLLQHYPEVDLEHVLDVASHLKTPISSYQPYGIV
;
A
#
# COMPACT_ATOMS: atom_id res chain seq x y z
N MET A 1 3.01 -57.72 11.66
CA MET A 1 4.19 -57.86 10.78
C MET A 1 4.39 -56.50 10.09
N LEU A 2 5.46 -55.76 10.40
CA LEU A 2 6.67 -55.56 9.55
C LEU A 2 6.29 -55.04 8.13
N LEU A 3 6.75 -53.92 7.56
CA LEU A 3 7.99 -53.13 7.69
C LEU A 3 7.84 -51.70 7.05
N LYS A 4 8.49 -50.71 7.70
CA LYS A 4 9.35 -49.59 7.22
C LYS A 4 9.12 -48.88 5.86
N GLY A 5 9.18 -47.54 5.92
CA GLY A 5 9.69 -46.65 4.85
C GLY A 5 9.66 -45.15 5.22
N LYS A 6 10.78 -44.59 5.73
CA LYS A 6 11.00 -43.16 6.00
C LYS A 6 11.37 -42.40 4.73
N ILE A 7 10.92 -41.16 4.58
CA ILE A 7 11.78 -40.05 4.12
C ILE A 7 11.60 -38.88 5.09
N ARG A 8 12.72 -38.48 5.72
CA ARG A 8 12.91 -37.20 6.41
C ARG A 8 13.74 -36.32 5.48
N LEU A 9 13.40 -35.05 5.36
CA LEU A 9 14.35 -33.97 5.05
C LEU A 9 14.45 -33.04 6.28
N PRO A 10 15.62 -32.42 6.55
CA PRO A 10 15.94 -31.81 7.83
C PRO A 10 15.73 -30.29 7.87
N ASN A 11 15.23 -29.84 9.02
CA ASN A 11 15.23 -28.53 9.66
C ASN A 11 15.94 -27.34 8.96
N THR A 12 15.14 -26.33 8.60
CA THR A 12 15.41 -24.93 8.93
C THR A 12 14.12 -24.31 9.46
N ILE A 13 14.21 -23.74 10.64
CA ILE A 13 13.13 -23.12 11.40
C ILE A 13 12.73 -21.82 10.70
N VAL A 14 11.59 -21.80 10.02
CA VAL A 14 10.56 -20.75 10.11
C VAL A 14 9.22 -21.41 9.75
N PRO A 15 8.28 -21.50 10.69
CA PRO A 15 6.93 -21.11 10.31
C PRO A 15 6.19 -20.38 11.45
N ARG A 16 5.57 -19.24 11.14
CA ARG A 16 4.10 -19.12 11.13
C ARG A 16 3.63 -17.70 10.77
N PHE A 17 2.97 -17.60 9.61
CA PHE A 17 1.70 -16.86 9.50
C PHE A 17 0.77 -17.36 10.62
N PRO A 18 0.09 -16.49 11.39
CA PRO A 18 -0.82 -16.95 12.43
C PRO A 18 -2.13 -17.50 11.86
N ASP A 19 -2.40 -18.77 12.15
CA ASP A 19 -3.74 -19.37 12.12
C ASP A 19 -4.64 -18.65 13.14
N ARG A 20 -5.41 -17.63 12.74
CA ARG A 20 -6.51 -17.11 13.59
C ARG A 20 -7.70 -16.56 12.80
N ILE A 21 -8.31 -17.38 11.96
CA ILE A 21 -9.76 -17.26 11.70
C ILE A 21 -10.34 -18.68 11.58
N LYS A 22 -10.89 -19.22 12.67
CA LYS A 22 -11.89 -20.29 12.55
C LYS A 22 -13.27 -19.63 12.44
N PRO A 23 -14.12 -20.00 11.47
CA PRO A 23 -15.51 -19.58 11.47
C PRO A 23 -16.24 -20.21 12.67
N PRO A 24 -17.26 -19.56 13.24
CA PRO A 24 -18.07 -20.19 14.28
C PRO A 24 -18.84 -21.38 13.69
N GLU A 25 -18.69 -22.56 14.32
CA GLU A 25 -19.46 -23.75 14.00
C GLU A 25 -20.95 -23.54 14.30
N LYS A 26 -21.79 -23.72 13.28
CA LYS A 26 -23.25 -23.82 13.43
C LYS A 26 -23.59 -25.08 14.24
N LYS A 27 -23.97 -24.94 15.50
CA LYS A 27 -24.71 -26.00 16.22
C LYS A 27 -26.20 -25.91 15.89
N LYS A 28 -26.74 -27.02 15.39
CA LYS A 28 -28.18 -27.25 15.20
C LYS A 28 -28.90 -27.35 16.56
N LYS A 29 -30.10 -26.75 16.57
CA LYS A 29 -31.17 -26.72 17.57
C LYS A 29 -31.25 -27.86 18.58
N LYS A 30 -31.59 -27.50 19.83
CA LYS A 30 -32.66 -28.17 20.59
C LYS A 30 -33.59 -27.10 21.16
N GLU A 31 -34.87 -27.39 21.03
CA GLU A 31 -36.03 -26.65 21.53
C GLU A 31 -36.00 -26.59 23.05
N GLU A 32 -36.40 -25.45 23.61
CA GLU A 32 -37.17 -25.37 24.85
C GLU A 32 -37.87 -23.99 24.88
N GLU A 33 -39.17 -24.04 25.16
CA GLU A 33 -40.11 -22.93 25.28
C GLU A 33 -39.79 -22.09 26.53
N GLU A 34 -39.93 -20.76 26.46
CA GLU A 34 -40.52 -19.96 27.53
C GLU A 34 -40.75 -18.49 27.07
N ASP A 35 -41.93 -17.97 27.44
CA ASP A 35 -42.45 -16.62 27.25
C ASP A 35 -41.59 -15.55 27.95
N ASP A 36 -41.43 -14.36 27.35
CA ASP A 36 -42.09 -13.11 27.81
C ASP A 36 -41.55 -11.83 27.14
N HIS A 37 -42.51 -10.97 26.79
CA HIS A 37 -42.56 -9.50 26.70
C HIS A 37 -41.38 -8.60 26.22
N ASP A 38 -41.67 -7.93 25.09
CA ASP A 38 -41.75 -6.47 24.87
C ASP A 38 -40.56 -5.54 25.27
N GLU A 39 -39.89 -4.95 24.28
CA GLU A 39 -39.94 -3.49 24.00
C GLU A 39 -39.05 -3.14 22.79
N GLY A 40 -39.63 -2.38 21.86
CA GLY A 40 -39.01 -1.98 20.60
C GLY A 40 -38.00 -0.84 20.71
N ARG A 41 -36.99 -0.87 19.85
CA ARG A 41 -36.25 0.32 19.40
C ARG A 41 -35.92 0.17 17.92
N GLU A 42 -36.42 1.13 17.15
CA GLU A 42 -36.25 1.29 15.72
C GLU A 42 -34.79 1.64 15.39
N GLU A 43 -34.18 0.90 14.46
CA GLU A 43 -32.91 1.24 13.82
C GLU A 43 -33.23 2.20 12.64
N GLU A 44 -32.72 3.42 12.74
CA GLU A 44 -32.92 4.48 11.74
C GLU A 44 -31.91 4.29 10.59
N GLU A 45 -32.39 3.79 9.45
CA GLU A 45 -31.66 3.72 8.18
C GLU A 45 -31.36 5.15 7.65
N LEU A 46 -30.08 5.51 7.58
CA LEU A 46 -29.64 6.75 6.93
C LEU A 46 -29.80 6.64 5.40
N ARG A 47 -30.82 7.33 4.88
CA ARG A 47 -31.09 7.51 3.46
C ARG A 47 -30.07 8.45 2.81
N THR A 48 -29.60 8.03 1.65
CA THR A 48 -28.92 8.80 0.61
C THR A 48 -29.67 10.10 0.27
N PHE A 49 -28.98 11.25 0.33
CA PHE A 49 -29.50 12.54 -0.13
C PHE A 49 -28.86 12.96 -1.46
N GLN A 50 -29.70 13.10 -2.49
CA GLN A 50 -29.42 13.82 -3.73
C GLN A 50 -29.56 15.33 -3.49
N VAL A 51 -28.65 16.13 -4.04
CA VAL A 51 -28.76 17.60 -4.05
C VAL A 51 -29.19 18.06 -5.45
N GLY A 52 -30.42 18.56 -5.54
CA GLY A 52 -30.89 19.44 -6.62
C GLY A 52 -30.70 20.90 -6.23
N GLY A 53 -30.37 21.73 -7.21
CA GLY A 53 -30.01 23.13 -7.03
C GLY A 53 -31.17 24.11 -6.85
N GLY A 54 -30.80 25.38 -6.61
CA GLY A 54 -31.69 26.54 -6.59
C GLY A 54 -31.13 27.62 -5.67
N GLY A 55 -30.78 28.78 -6.23
CA GLY A 55 -30.02 29.85 -5.56
C GLY A 55 -30.86 30.88 -4.79
N GLY A 56 -30.18 31.91 -4.27
CA GLY A 56 -30.78 33.19 -3.87
C GLY A 56 -30.18 33.85 -2.62
N GLY A 57 -29.42 34.93 -2.83
CA GLY A 57 -29.54 36.21 -2.10
C GLY A 57 -28.92 36.37 -0.69
N GLU A 58 -27.95 37.30 -0.59
CA GLU A 58 -27.86 38.49 0.30
C GLU A 58 -28.38 38.37 1.77
N GLU A 59 -27.80 38.93 2.84
CA GLU A 59 -26.86 40.03 3.07
C GLU A 59 -26.42 40.04 4.58
N ARG A 60 -25.30 40.72 4.85
CA ARG A 60 -24.68 41.22 6.10
C ARG A 60 -25.50 41.31 7.41
N SER A 61 -24.82 41.11 8.56
CA SER A 61 -24.36 42.20 9.47
C SER A 61 -23.73 41.69 10.79
N GLU A 62 -22.66 42.38 11.21
CA GLU A 62 -22.24 42.79 12.58
C GLU A 62 -22.21 41.71 13.69
N GLY A 63 -21.13 41.47 14.44
CA GLY A 63 -20.11 42.38 14.97
C GLY A 63 -20.17 42.32 16.50
N GLU A 64 -19.38 41.46 17.15
CA GLU A 64 -19.25 41.48 18.63
C GLU A 64 -17.79 41.44 19.06
N ILE A 65 -17.45 42.51 19.78
CA ILE A 65 -16.18 42.85 20.40
C ILE A 65 -16.12 42.16 21.77
N TRP A 66 -15.02 41.48 22.09
CA TRP A 66 -14.69 41.10 23.46
C TRP A 66 -13.38 41.81 23.89
N PRO A 67 -13.23 42.14 25.18
CA PRO A 67 -12.23 43.08 25.65
C PRO A 67 -10.84 42.46 25.78
N ASP A 68 -9.88 43.33 25.49
CA ASP A 68 -8.44 43.24 25.71
C ASP A 68 -8.13 43.32 27.22
N ASP A 69 -7.40 42.34 27.73
CA ASP A 69 -6.58 42.45 28.93
C ASP A 69 -5.22 41.80 28.62
N GLY A 70 -4.17 42.63 28.68
CA GLY A 70 -2.76 42.25 28.56
C GLY A 70 -2.31 41.27 29.65
N ASP A 71 -1.11 40.70 29.61
CA ASP A 71 0.11 41.25 29.06
C ASP A 71 1.16 40.14 28.84
N GLU A 72 2.07 40.44 27.91
CA GLU A 72 3.50 40.11 27.93
C GLU A 72 3.91 38.62 27.89
N ASN A 73 4.22 38.12 26.68
CA ASN A 73 5.57 37.63 26.31
C ASN A 73 5.59 36.90 24.93
N TRP A 74 5.32 37.56 23.79
CA TRP A 74 5.55 36.95 22.46
C TRP A 74 6.00 37.91 21.34
N THR A 75 6.45 39.12 21.66
CA THR A 75 6.89 40.12 20.66
C THR A 75 8.27 39.86 20.03
N VAL A 76 8.72 38.60 19.91
CA VAL A 76 10.01 38.25 19.25
C VAL A 76 9.87 37.39 17.99
N LEU A 77 8.68 36.86 17.64
CA LEU A 77 8.51 36.05 16.42
C LEU A 77 7.94 36.84 15.24
N ARG A 78 8.43 38.07 15.03
CA ARG A 78 8.19 38.84 13.80
C ARG A 78 9.52 39.32 13.21
N ALA A 79 10.28 38.38 12.68
CA ALA A 79 11.34 38.68 11.73
C ALA A 79 11.53 37.44 10.87
N HIS A 80 11.64 37.63 9.56
CA HIS A 80 12.22 36.66 8.64
C HIS A 80 13.61 36.22 9.13
N HIS A 81 13.66 35.25 10.05
CA HIS A 81 14.87 34.53 10.35
C HIS A 81 14.97 33.39 9.35
N ARG A 82 15.59 33.70 8.20
CA ARG A 82 16.56 32.75 7.63
C ARG A 82 17.55 32.46 8.75
N ILE A 83 17.30 31.40 9.52
CA ILE A 83 18.31 30.88 10.41
C ILE A 83 19.41 30.35 9.49
N LYS A 84 20.45 31.16 9.28
CA LYS A 84 21.76 30.64 8.93
C LYS A 84 22.22 29.87 10.15
N ILE A 85 21.91 28.58 10.19
CA ILE A 85 22.57 27.67 11.10
C ILE A 85 24.01 27.56 10.59
N ASP A 86 24.93 27.95 11.44
CA ASP A 86 26.37 27.81 11.22
C ASP A 86 26.67 26.32 11.05
N ILE A 87 26.95 25.89 9.82
CA ILE A 87 27.36 24.51 9.50
C ILE A 87 28.79 24.35 9.99
N GLY A 88 28.94 24.22 11.30
CA GLY A 88 30.19 23.95 12.00
C GLY A 88 30.57 22.47 11.97
N ARG A 89 30.64 21.88 10.77
CA ARG A 89 31.52 20.77 10.34
C ARG A 89 31.15 20.42 8.90
N GLU A 90 31.80 21.07 7.95
CA GLU A 90 31.99 20.49 6.62
C GLU A 90 32.69 19.13 6.79
N VAL A 91 31.91 18.06 6.74
CA VAL A 91 32.40 16.82 6.18
C VAL A 91 31.80 16.74 4.79
N SER A 92 32.57 17.27 3.84
CA SER A 92 32.35 17.04 2.41
C SER A 92 32.63 15.56 2.15
N TRP A 93 31.58 14.75 2.23
CA TRP A 93 31.58 13.37 1.77
C TRP A 93 31.33 13.41 0.26
N ASP A 94 32.11 12.69 -0.54
CA ASP A 94 31.76 12.39 -1.92
C ASP A 94 30.74 11.23 -1.89
N LYS A 95 29.51 11.52 -1.44
CA LYS A 95 28.51 10.56 -0.91
C LYS A 95 28.06 9.47 -1.90
N ARG A 96 28.24 9.70 -3.19
CA ARG A 96 28.01 8.67 -4.23
C ARG A 96 29.02 7.54 -4.10
N SER A 97 30.27 7.87 -3.78
CA SER A 97 31.33 6.90 -3.52
C SER A 97 31.06 6.08 -2.26
N ASP A 98 30.39 6.65 -1.24
CA ASP A 98 30.03 5.91 -0.02
C ASP A 98 28.96 4.85 -0.31
N LEU A 99 27.92 5.19 -1.07
CA LEU A 99 26.89 4.23 -1.46
C LEU A 99 27.45 3.11 -2.35
N GLU A 100 28.27 3.48 -3.34
CA GLU A 100 28.97 2.52 -4.20
C GLU A 100 29.90 1.61 -3.37
N PHE A 101 30.60 2.19 -2.40
CA PHE A 101 31.48 1.45 -1.50
C PHE A 101 30.68 0.44 -0.65
N GLU A 102 29.56 0.84 -0.06
CA GLU A 102 28.71 -0.06 0.74
C GLU A 102 28.10 -1.19 -0.12
N LEU A 103 27.64 -0.87 -1.33
CA LEU A 103 27.11 -1.87 -2.26
C LEU A 103 28.20 -2.77 -2.87
N SER A 104 29.47 -2.34 -2.84
CA SER A 104 30.61 -3.14 -3.29
C SER A 104 31.00 -4.23 -2.28
N GLN A 105 30.61 -4.08 -1.02
CA GLN A 105 30.94 -5.05 0.03
C GLN A 105 30.31 -6.43 -0.23
N LYS A 106 30.95 -7.47 0.30
CA LYS A 106 30.44 -8.84 0.25
C LYS A 106 29.15 -9.01 1.06
N VAL A 107 29.13 -8.36 2.22
CA VAL A 107 27.95 -8.26 3.09
C VAL A 107 27.65 -6.78 3.22
N VAL A 108 26.46 -6.39 2.77
CA VAL A 108 26.04 -4.99 2.75
C VAL A 108 25.63 -4.56 4.15
N ASN A 109 26.15 -3.41 4.59
CA ASN A 109 25.78 -2.84 5.88
C ASN A 109 24.42 -2.13 5.76
N LEU A 110 23.36 -2.80 6.20
CA LEU A 110 22.01 -2.27 6.15
C LEU A 110 21.86 -0.99 6.99
N GLU A 111 22.58 -0.85 8.10
CA GLU A 111 22.48 0.35 8.96
C GLU A 111 23.10 1.58 8.28
N ALA A 112 24.22 1.39 7.58
CA ALA A 112 24.81 2.45 6.77
C ALA A 112 23.89 2.83 5.60
N LEU A 113 23.31 1.85 4.89
CA LEU A 113 22.34 2.11 3.82
C LEU A 113 21.11 2.88 4.32
N ARG A 114 20.60 2.51 5.49
CA ARG A 114 19.50 3.22 6.16
C ARG A 114 19.87 4.67 6.45
N SER A 115 21.05 4.92 7.02
CA SER A 115 21.53 6.29 7.24
C SER A 115 21.60 7.08 5.93
N ILE A 116 22.17 6.52 4.86
CA ILE A 116 22.26 7.18 3.54
C ILE A 116 20.88 7.48 2.95
N ALA A 117 19.97 6.51 3.01
CA ALA A 117 18.61 6.63 2.51
C ALA A 117 17.81 7.71 3.26
N SER A 118 17.97 7.77 4.59
CA SER A 118 17.28 8.78 5.42
C SER A 118 17.66 10.22 5.03
N CYS A 119 18.92 10.44 4.64
CA CYS A 119 19.42 11.74 4.23
C CYS A 119 19.02 12.12 2.79
N GLY A 120 18.36 11.26 2.01
CA GLY A 120 17.88 11.62 0.66
C GLY A 120 18.90 11.57 -0.47
N HIS A 121 20.06 10.95 -0.25
CA HIS A 121 21.17 10.96 -1.23
C HIS A 121 21.21 9.70 -2.11
N LEU A 122 20.07 9.07 -2.37
CA LEU A 122 20.00 7.89 -3.23
C LEU A 122 19.95 8.32 -4.70
N ALA A 123 21.03 8.03 -5.42
CA ALA A 123 21.05 8.19 -6.87
C ALA A 123 20.04 7.23 -7.52
N GLU A 124 19.43 7.66 -8.63
CA GLU A 124 18.31 6.94 -9.27
C GLU A 124 18.70 5.52 -9.67
N GLU A 125 19.96 5.33 -10.10
CA GLU A 125 20.54 4.06 -10.52
C GLU A 125 20.63 3.02 -9.39
N PHE A 126 20.80 3.47 -8.15
CA PHE A 126 20.97 2.60 -7.00
C PHE A 126 19.67 2.37 -6.23
N ARG A 127 18.66 3.23 -6.44
CA ARG A 127 17.37 3.16 -5.72
C ARG A 127 16.72 1.79 -5.87
N SER A 128 16.78 1.17 -7.05
CA SER A 128 16.25 -0.19 -7.28
C SER A 128 16.88 -1.23 -6.34
N ILE A 129 18.20 -1.23 -6.20
CA ILE A 129 18.90 -2.20 -5.34
C ILE A 129 18.65 -1.89 -3.87
N VAL A 130 18.70 -0.62 -3.49
CA VAL A 130 18.52 -0.19 -2.10
C VAL A 130 17.11 -0.49 -1.60
N TRP A 131 16.07 -0.19 -2.39
CA TRP A 131 14.69 -0.52 -2.00
C TRP A 131 14.49 -2.02 -1.84
N LYS A 132 15.07 -2.84 -2.73
CA LYS A 132 15.03 -4.30 -2.62
C LYS A 132 15.70 -4.81 -1.33
N LEU A 133 16.80 -4.20 -0.90
CA LEU A 133 17.46 -4.53 0.36
C LEU A 133 16.64 -4.07 1.58
N LEU A 134 16.13 -2.84 1.56
CA LEU A 134 15.39 -2.26 2.68
C LEU A 134 14.00 -2.90 2.89
N LEU A 135 13.35 -3.34 1.81
CA LEU A 135 12.11 -4.12 1.86
C LEU A 135 12.32 -5.60 2.20
N GLY A 136 13.58 -6.04 2.37
CA GLY A 136 13.91 -7.43 2.69
C GLY A 136 13.75 -8.42 1.53
N TYR A 137 13.60 -7.93 0.30
CA TYR A 137 13.57 -8.78 -0.89
C TYR A 137 14.94 -9.38 -1.22
N LEU A 138 16.01 -8.61 -1.02
CA LEU A 138 17.38 -9.08 -1.14
C LEU A 138 18.02 -9.25 0.25
N PRO A 139 18.74 -10.35 0.51
CA PRO A 139 19.51 -10.50 1.73
C PRO A 139 20.73 -9.57 1.74
N ALA A 140 21.29 -9.30 2.92
CA ALA A 140 22.53 -8.51 3.03
C ALA A 140 23.75 -9.18 2.36
N GLU A 141 23.73 -10.51 2.23
CA GLU A 141 24.79 -11.29 1.58
C GLU A 141 24.65 -11.26 0.05
N LYS A 142 25.63 -10.66 -0.62
CA LYS A 142 25.60 -10.44 -2.08
C LYS A 142 25.68 -11.72 -2.90
N ASP A 143 26.36 -12.75 -2.38
CA ASP A 143 26.53 -14.04 -3.04
C ASP A 143 25.17 -14.75 -3.27
N LEU A 144 24.16 -14.44 -2.44
CA LEU A 144 22.84 -15.06 -2.50
C LEU A 144 21.87 -14.34 -3.45
N TRP A 145 22.18 -13.12 -3.89
CA TRP A 145 21.24 -12.29 -4.67
C TRP A 145 20.76 -12.98 -5.94
N LYS A 146 21.68 -13.57 -6.72
CA LYS A 146 21.32 -14.25 -7.97
C LYS A 146 20.37 -15.43 -7.73
N GLY A 147 20.61 -16.19 -6.66
CA GLY A 147 19.78 -17.34 -6.30
C GLY A 147 18.39 -16.93 -5.84
N GLU A 148 18.31 -15.93 -4.96
CA GLU A 148 17.03 -15.47 -4.40
C GLU A 148 16.17 -14.76 -5.45
N LEU A 149 16.78 -13.93 -6.31
CA LEU A 149 16.10 -13.31 -7.45
C LEU A 149 15.53 -14.39 -8.39
N ALA A 150 16.35 -15.35 -8.82
CA ALA A 150 15.90 -16.40 -9.74
C ALA A 150 14.74 -17.23 -9.15
N LYS A 151 14.83 -17.55 -7.86
CA LYS A 151 13.79 -18.28 -7.13
C LYS A 151 12.47 -17.49 -7.06
N ASN A 152 12.52 -16.21 -6.69
CA ASN A 152 11.32 -15.38 -6.56
C ASN A 152 10.69 -15.07 -7.92
N ARG A 153 11.51 -14.81 -8.95
CA ARG A 153 11.07 -14.63 -10.34
C ARG A 153 10.40 -15.87 -10.92
N LEU A 154 10.96 -17.05 -10.66
CA LEU A 154 10.35 -18.32 -11.06
C LEU A 154 9.01 -18.53 -10.36
N ARG A 155 8.94 -18.28 -9.05
CA ARG A 155 7.70 -18.38 -8.27
C ARG A 155 6.62 -17.44 -8.83
N TYR A 156 6.97 -16.20 -9.13
CA TYR A 156 6.05 -15.24 -9.75
C TYR A 156 5.55 -15.75 -11.11
N ALA A 157 6.45 -16.25 -11.97
CA ALA A 157 6.10 -16.78 -13.29
C ALA A 157 5.16 -18.01 -13.20
N GLU A 158 5.35 -18.87 -12.21
CA GLU A 158 4.45 -20.00 -11.93
C GLU A 158 3.08 -19.52 -11.48
N LEU A 159 3.00 -18.61 -10.51
CA LEU A 159 1.75 -18.03 -10.03
C LEU A 159 1.00 -17.29 -11.14
N LYS A 160 1.71 -16.49 -11.94
CA LYS A 160 1.15 -15.79 -13.11
C LYS A 160 0.56 -16.79 -14.11
N ARG A 161 1.29 -17.87 -14.41
CA ARG A 161 0.83 -18.91 -15.33
C ARG A 161 -0.33 -19.74 -14.79
N GLU A 162 -0.46 -19.91 -13.49
CA GLU A 162 -1.56 -20.67 -12.89
C GLU A 162 -2.82 -19.81 -12.76
N LEU A 163 -2.67 -18.57 -12.27
CA LEU A 163 -3.79 -17.74 -11.84
C LEU A 163 -4.25 -16.74 -12.89
N LEU A 164 -3.44 -16.37 -13.89
CA LEU A 164 -3.84 -15.38 -14.90
C LEU A 164 -4.24 -15.99 -16.27
N LEU A 165 -4.39 -17.32 -16.37
CA LEU A 165 -4.87 -17.97 -17.60
C LEU A 165 -6.32 -17.60 -17.88
N ASN A 166 -6.61 -17.29 -19.15
CA ASN A 166 -7.98 -17.17 -19.62
C ASN A 166 -8.65 -18.56 -19.59
N PRO A 167 -9.95 -18.69 -19.23
CA PRO A 167 -10.67 -19.96 -19.31
C PRO A 167 -10.51 -20.70 -20.64
N SER A 168 -10.43 -19.98 -21.75
CA SER A 168 -10.17 -20.56 -23.07
C SER A 168 -8.76 -21.17 -23.20
N GLU A 169 -7.74 -20.52 -22.66
CA GLU A 169 -6.36 -21.00 -22.63
C GLU A 169 -6.18 -22.16 -21.64
N PHE A 170 -6.89 -22.12 -20.51
CA PHE A 170 -6.94 -23.21 -19.54
C PHE A 170 -7.50 -24.50 -20.16
N LEU A 171 -8.62 -24.39 -20.89
CA LEU A 171 -9.27 -25.52 -21.56
C LEU A 171 -8.43 -26.11 -22.70
N ILE A 172 -7.67 -25.28 -23.42
CA ILE A 172 -6.73 -25.74 -24.46
C ILE A 172 -5.54 -26.48 -23.82
N LYS A 173 -5.01 -25.97 -22.71
CA LYS A 173 -3.89 -26.57 -22.01
C LYS A 173 -4.24 -27.92 -21.39
N GLU A 174 -5.44 -28.07 -20.81
CA GLU A 174 -5.95 -29.37 -20.36
C GLU A 174 -6.02 -30.40 -21.49
N ASP A 175 -6.47 -29.98 -22.68
CA ASP A 175 -6.55 -30.85 -23.86
C ASP A 175 -5.15 -31.27 -24.36
N GLU A 176 -4.15 -30.39 -24.31
CA GLU A 176 -2.76 -30.72 -24.66
C GLU A 176 -2.15 -31.72 -23.67
N THR A 177 -2.38 -31.55 -22.35
CA THR A 177 -1.94 -32.53 -21.35
C THR A 177 -2.66 -33.87 -21.46
N SER A 178 -3.96 -33.86 -21.81
CA SER A 178 -4.77 -35.08 -21.97
C SER A 178 -4.41 -35.86 -23.24
N ASN A 179 -4.10 -35.16 -24.33
CA ASN A 179 -3.71 -35.76 -25.61
C ASN A 179 -2.24 -36.21 -25.65
N SER A 180 -1.40 -35.77 -24.71
CA SER A 180 0.00 -36.22 -24.60
C SER A 180 0.18 -37.67 -24.10
N SER A 181 -0.91 -38.33 -23.66
CA SER A 181 -0.86 -39.66 -23.04
C SER A 181 -1.17 -40.85 -23.98
N MET A 182 -1.34 -40.65 -25.29
CA MET A 182 -1.55 -41.76 -26.25
C MET A 182 -0.79 -41.50 -27.57
N PRO A 183 0.36 -42.18 -27.82
CA PRO A 183 0.97 -42.14 -29.14
C PRO A 183 0.29 -43.16 -30.06
N GLY A 184 -0.30 -42.67 -31.14
CA GLY A 184 -0.55 -43.45 -32.36
C GLY A 184 -2.00 -43.85 -32.58
N GLN A 185 -2.67 -43.12 -33.48
CA GLN A 185 -3.29 -43.73 -34.66
C GLN A 185 -3.54 -42.65 -35.71
N ASP A 186 -2.86 -42.80 -36.84
CA ASP A 186 -3.11 -42.06 -38.06
C ASP A 186 -4.58 -42.19 -38.46
N ASN A 187 -5.23 -41.06 -38.77
CA ASN A 187 -6.39 -41.05 -39.66
C ASN A 187 -6.46 -39.72 -40.39
N GLU A 188 -6.04 -39.75 -41.65
CA GLU A 188 -6.47 -38.81 -42.69
C GLU A 188 -7.98 -38.92 -42.86
N ALA A 189 -8.74 -37.90 -42.45
CA ALA A 189 -9.95 -37.41 -43.14
C ALA A 189 -10.68 -36.33 -42.33
N GLY A 190 -10.93 -35.19 -42.98
CA GLY A 190 -12.06 -34.32 -42.67
C GLY A 190 -11.78 -33.20 -41.66
N GLY A 191 -11.55 -32.00 -42.18
CA GLY A 191 -11.60 -30.76 -41.42
C GLY A 191 -13.01 -30.48 -40.89
N LEU A 192 -13.33 -31.09 -39.75
CA LEU A 192 -14.47 -30.72 -38.91
C LEU A 192 -13.90 -30.38 -37.53
N LEU A 193 -14.02 -29.11 -37.15
CA LEU A 193 -13.77 -28.69 -35.78
C LEU A 193 -14.74 -29.47 -34.87
N CYS A 194 -14.23 -30.42 -34.09
CA CYS A 194 -15.05 -31.14 -33.10
C CYS A 194 -15.58 -30.13 -32.09
N ARG A 195 -16.91 -29.97 -32.02
CA ARG A 195 -17.58 -29.18 -30.98
C ARG A 195 -17.48 -29.95 -29.66
N ARG A 196 -16.73 -29.41 -28.71
CA ARG A 196 -16.57 -29.95 -27.35
C ARG A 196 -17.92 -29.94 -26.61
N GLU A 197 -18.27 -31.05 -25.96
CA GLU A 197 -19.41 -31.10 -25.04
C GLU A 197 -19.00 -30.40 -23.75
N ILE A 198 -19.55 -29.21 -23.50
CA ILE A 198 -19.33 -28.47 -22.26
C ILE A 198 -20.11 -29.18 -21.14
N SER A 199 -19.41 -29.61 -20.09
CA SER A 199 -20.02 -30.10 -18.85
C SER A 199 -21.03 -29.07 -18.33
N ASN A 200 -22.24 -29.49 -17.93
CA ASN A 200 -23.29 -28.60 -17.40
C ASN A 200 -22.88 -27.83 -16.13
N GLY A 201 -21.71 -28.11 -15.53
CA GLY A 201 -21.11 -27.33 -14.43
C GLY A 201 -20.13 -26.24 -14.89
N ASP A 202 -19.64 -26.30 -16.13
CA ASP A 202 -18.61 -25.43 -16.72
C ASP A 202 -19.16 -24.61 -17.88
N HIS A 203 -20.40 -24.16 -17.78
CA HIS A 203 -21.01 -23.28 -18.77
C HIS A 203 -20.72 -21.80 -18.46
N PRO A 204 -20.49 -20.93 -19.47
CA PRO A 204 -20.34 -19.47 -19.31
C PRO A 204 -21.55 -18.73 -18.72
N LEU A 205 -22.62 -19.45 -18.35
CA LEU A 205 -23.82 -18.89 -17.71
C LEU A 205 -24.13 -19.61 -16.39
N CYS A 206 -23.24 -20.51 -15.93
CA CYS A 206 -23.41 -21.20 -14.66
C CYS A 206 -23.16 -20.22 -13.51
N LEU A 207 -24.17 -20.02 -12.66
CA LEU A 207 -24.08 -19.23 -11.42
C LEU A 207 -23.42 -20.02 -10.26
N GLY A 208 -23.01 -21.26 -10.50
CA GLY A 208 -22.37 -22.11 -9.50
C GLY A 208 -21.00 -21.57 -9.09
N ASN A 209 -20.72 -21.51 -7.77
CA ASN A 209 -19.46 -21.01 -7.22
C ASN A 209 -18.20 -21.83 -7.61
N GLY A 210 -18.38 -23.02 -8.21
CA GLY A 210 -17.27 -23.87 -8.68
C GLY A 210 -16.97 -23.75 -10.18
N SER A 211 -17.71 -22.95 -10.93
CA SER A 211 -17.52 -22.82 -12.38
C SER A 211 -16.34 -21.90 -12.69
N ILE A 212 -15.42 -22.35 -13.56
CA ILE A 212 -14.27 -21.55 -14.05
C ILE A 212 -14.74 -20.22 -14.64
N TRP A 213 -15.90 -20.22 -15.30
CA TRP A 213 -16.50 -19.02 -15.89
C TRP A 213 -17.02 -18.03 -14.85
N ASN A 214 -17.62 -18.50 -13.76
CA ASN A 214 -18.08 -17.60 -12.69
C ASN A 214 -16.90 -16.90 -12.02
N GLN A 215 -15.80 -17.64 -11.77
CA GLN A 215 -14.55 -17.03 -11.29
C GLN A 215 -14.00 -16.03 -12.31
N TYR A 216 -14.01 -16.38 -13.61
CA TYR A 216 -13.59 -15.46 -14.67
C TYR A 216 -14.42 -14.17 -14.73
N PHE A 217 -15.74 -14.23 -14.57
CA PHE A 217 -16.56 -13.02 -14.56
C PHE A 217 -16.33 -12.15 -13.33
N LYS A 218 -16.08 -12.74 -12.15
CA LYS A 218 -15.65 -11.99 -10.97
C LYS A 218 -14.28 -11.35 -11.19
N ASP A 219 -13.36 -12.09 -11.80
CA ASP A 219 -12.03 -11.58 -12.15
C ASP A 219 -12.13 -10.47 -13.22
N ALA A 220 -13.10 -10.54 -14.14
CA ALA A 220 -13.33 -9.52 -15.16
C ALA A 220 -13.73 -8.17 -14.56
N GLU A 221 -14.57 -8.16 -13.51
CA GLU A 221 -14.93 -6.92 -12.80
C GLU A 221 -13.71 -6.28 -12.13
N ILE A 222 -12.88 -7.09 -11.47
CA ILE A 222 -11.61 -6.64 -10.87
C ILE A 222 -10.68 -6.09 -11.95
N VAL A 223 -10.56 -6.79 -13.07
CA VAL A 223 -9.75 -6.37 -14.22
C VAL A 223 -10.21 -5.02 -14.77
N GLU A 224 -11.51 -4.83 -14.99
CA GLU A 224 -12.04 -3.57 -15.48
C GLU A 224 -11.78 -2.42 -14.49
N GLN A 225 -11.88 -2.68 -13.19
CA GLN A 225 -11.56 -1.71 -12.16
C GLN A 225 -10.07 -1.33 -12.21
N ILE A 226 -9.17 -2.30 -12.29
CA ILE A 226 -7.73 -2.09 -12.44
C ILE A 226 -7.43 -1.31 -13.72
N ASP A 227 -8.03 -1.68 -14.84
CA ASP A 227 -7.78 -1.03 -16.14
C ASP A 227 -8.22 0.44 -16.13
N ARG A 228 -9.35 0.77 -15.50
CA ARG A 228 -9.78 2.17 -15.29
C ARG A 228 -8.81 2.96 -14.41
N ASP A 229 -8.31 2.34 -13.35
CA ASP A 229 -7.39 2.98 -12.42
C ASP A 229 -5.98 3.18 -13.02
N LEU A 230 -5.47 2.18 -13.74
CA LEU A 230 -4.23 2.30 -14.50
C LEU A 230 -4.34 3.34 -15.59
N HIS A 231 -5.49 3.45 -16.26
CA HIS A 231 -5.68 4.47 -17.27
C HIS A 231 -5.48 5.87 -16.69
N ARG A 232 -5.91 6.16 -15.46
CA ARG A 232 -5.77 7.48 -14.80
C ARG A 232 -4.46 7.67 -14.02
N THR A 233 -3.60 6.65 -13.93
CA THR A 233 -2.34 6.71 -13.13
C THR A 233 -1.27 7.51 -13.88
N HIS A 234 -0.87 8.67 -13.33
CA HIS A 234 0.26 9.48 -13.83
C HIS A 234 0.36 9.66 -15.36
N GLN A 235 -0.78 9.93 -16.02
CA GLN A 235 -0.87 10.04 -17.49
C GLN A 235 0.08 11.08 -18.11
N ASP A 236 0.46 12.09 -17.33
CA ASP A 236 1.41 13.14 -17.68
C ASP A 236 2.84 12.62 -17.90
N ILE A 237 3.17 11.46 -17.32
CA ILE A 237 4.48 10.83 -17.44
C ILE A 237 4.46 9.85 -18.62
N LYS A 238 5.40 10.02 -19.57
CA LYS A 238 5.55 9.16 -20.76
C LYS A 238 5.65 7.65 -20.45
N PHE A 239 6.09 7.31 -19.24
CA PHE A 239 6.18 5.95 -18.77
C PHE A 239 4.82 5.28 -18.59
N PHE A 240 3.80 6.04 -18.17
CA PHE A 240 2.45 5.56 -17.87
C PHE A 240 1.39 6.00 -18.89
N SER A 241 1.72 6.89 -19.84
CA SER A 241 0.73 7.51 -20.75
C SER A 241 -0.07 6.55 -21.64
N GLY A 242 0.38 5.31 -21.84
CA GLY A 242 -0.28 4.33 -22.71
C GLY A 242 -0.17 4.59 -24.22
N ASP A 243 0.43 5.70 -24.65
CA ASP A 243 0.50 6.06 -26.09
C ASP A 243 1.54 5.26 -26.89
N SER A 244 2.55 4.72 -26.20
CA SER A 244 3.66 4.01 -26.82
C SER A 244 3.57 2.51 -26.58
N SER A 245 4.24 1.70 -27.40
CA SER A 245 4.36 0.26 -27.12
C SER A 245 5.08 -0.01 -25.79
N PHE A 246 5.98 0.88 -25.38
CA PHE A 246 6.72 0.75 -24.13
C PHE A 246 5.80 1.00 -22.92
N SER A 247 5.07 2.11 -22.91
CA SER A 247 4.12 2.43 -21.83
C SER A 247 2.98 1.44 -21.73
N ARG A 248 2.48 0.89 -22.85
CA ARG A 248 1.47 -0.19 -22.81
C ARG A 248 1.99 -1.47 -22.14
N LYS A 249 3.22 -1.88 -22.41
CA LYS A 249 3.84 -3.03 -21.72
C LYS A 249 4.02 -2.78 -20.22
N ASN A 250 4.31 -1.55 -19.83
CA ASN A 250 4.42 -1.16 -18.42
C ASN A 250 3.07 -1.25 -17.70
N LEU A 251 2.00 -0.71 -18.32
CA LEU A 251 0.65 -0.81 -17.76
C LEU A 251 0.17 -2.27 -17.70
N GLU A 252 0.50 -3.08 -18.70
CA GLU A 252 0.19 -4.52 -18.69
C GLU A 252 0.91 -5.26 -17.56
N ALA A 253 2.19 -4.95 -17.32
CA ALA A 253 2.93 -5.50 -16.18
C ALA A 253 2.29 -5.11 -14.84
N MET A 254 1.95 -3.83 -14.66
CA MET A 254 1.26 -3.36 -13.46
C MET A 254 -0.11 -4.02 -13.26
N ARG A 255 -0.89 -4.19 -14.34
CA ARG A 255 -2.17 -4.90 -14.33
C ARG A 255 -2.00 -6.34 -13.85
N ASN A 256 -0.99 -7.05 -14.35
CA ASN A 256 -0.69 -8.43 -13.94
C ASN A 256 -0.35 -8.50 -12.45
N ILE A 257 0.48 -7.58 -11.95
CA ILE A 257 0.87 -7.52 -10.53
C ILE A 257 -0.36 -7.31 -9.64
N LEU A 258 -1.19 -6.31 -9.94
CA LEU A 258 -2.38 -5.96 -9.16
C LEU A 258 -3.41 -7.09 -9.18
N LEU A 259 -3.65 -7.66 -10.36
CA LEU A 259 -4.59 -8.77 -10.52
C LEU A 259 -4.11 -10.02 -9.76
N LEU A 260 -2.82 -10.34 -9.86
CA LEU A 260 -2.26 -11.48 -9.14
C LEU A 260 -2.35 -11.28 -7.63
N PHE A 261 -2.06 -10.08 -7.13
CA PHE A 261 -2.22 -9.73 -5.72
C PHE A 261 -3.67 -9.92 -5.25
N ALA A 262 -4.64 -9.40 -6.01
CA ALA A 262 -6.07 -9.51 -5.67
C ALA A 262 -6.53 -10.98 -5.62
N LYS A 263 -6.08 -11.81 -6.57
CA LYS A 263 -6.41 -13.24 -6.61
C LYS A 263 -5.78 -14.04 -5.48
N LEU A 264 -4.55 -13.68 -5.07
CA LEU A 264 -3.87 -14.32 -3.93
C LEU A 264 -4.44 -13.90 -2.58
N ASN A 265 -5.12 -12.75 -2.52
CA ASN A 265 -5.69 -12.22 -1.29
C ASN A 265 -7.20 -11.94 -1.42
N PRO A 266 -8.08 -12.96 -1.54
CA PRO A 266 -9.51 -12.76 -1.78
C PRO A 266 -10.25 -11.96 -0.69
N ALA A 267 -9.72 -11.93 0.53
CA ALA A 267 -10.29 -11.14 1.63
C ALA A 267 -10.07 -9.62 1.46
N ILE A 268 -9.00 -9.24 0.76
CA ILE A 268 -8.63 -7.86 0.47
C ILE A 268 -9.12 -7.47 -0.93
N GLY A 269 -8.86 -8.34 -1.91
CA GLY A 269 -9.08 -8.05 -3.31
C GLY A 269 -8.20 -6.90 -3.82
N TYR A 270 -8.67 -6.25 -4.89
CA TYR A 270 -8.11 -5.00 -5.37
C TYR A 270 -8.86 -3.83 -4.74
N VAL A 271 -8.12 -2.92 -4.10
CA VAL A 271 -8.69 -1.68 -3.54
C VAL A 271 -8.19 -0.49 -4.36
N GLN A 272 -9.11 0.39 -4.73
CA GLN A 272 -8.81 1.61 -5.48
C GLN A 272 -7.71 2.42 -4.77
N GLY A 273 -6.64 2.75 -5.51
CA GLY A 273 -5.45 3.43 -4.99
C GLY A 273 -4.23 2.52 -4.85
N MET A 274 -4.39 1.18 -4.85
CA MET A 274 -3.25 0.25 -4.91
C MET A 274 -2.39 0.47 -6.17
N ASN A 275 -2.99 0.91 -7.26
CA ASN A 275 -2.30 1.31 -8.49
C ASN A 275 -1.28 2.44 -8.26
N GLU A 276 -1.63 3.44 -7.43
CA GLU A 276 -0.77 4.58 -7.10
C GLU A 276 0.40 4.14 -6.21
N VAL A 277 0.17 3.18 -5.30
CA VAL A 277 1.24 2.59 -4.48
C VAL A 277 2.18 1.71 -5.32
N LEU A 278 1.66 0.98 -6.30
CA LEU A 278 2.51 0.16 -7.19
C LEU A 278 3.36 1.02 -8.13
N ALA A 279 2.86 2.17 -8.58
CA ALA A 279 3.50 2.98 -9.61
C ALA A 279 4.96 3.39 -9.28
N PRO A 280 5.29 3.93 -8.09
CA PRO A 280 6.67 4.23 -7.72
C PRO A 280 7.60 3.02 -7.71
N LEU A 281 7.15 1.87 -7.17
CA LEU A 281 7.95 0.64 -7.16
C LEU A 281 8.29 0.19 -8.58
N TYR A 282 7.26 0.08 -9.41
CA TYR A 282 7.42 -0.42 -10.77
C TYR A 282 8.26 0.54 -11.62
N TYR A 283 8.08 1.86 -11.45
CA TYR A 283 8.90 2.87 -12.11
C TYR A 283 10.38 2.72 -11.76
N VAL A 284 10.71 2.65 -10.47
CA VAL A 284 12.10 2.53 -9.99
C VAL A 284 12.76 1.23 -10.46
N PHE A 285 12.05 0.11 -10.45
CA PHE A 285 12.63 -1.17 -10.87
C PHE A 285 12.76 -1.30 -12.38
N ARG A 286 11.82 -0.73 -13.14
CA ARG A 286 11.84 -0.78 -14.60
C ARG A 286 12.84 0.19 -15.23
N MET A 287 13.01 1.40 -14.68
CA MET A 287 13.96 2.39 -15.19
C MET A 287 15.41 1.94 -15.09
N ASN A 288 15.71 1.08 -14.10
CA ASN A 288 17.06 0.60 -13.81
C ASN A 288 17.42 -0.71 -14.52
N GLN A 289 16.53 -1.27 -15.34
CA GLN A 289 16.74 -2.54 -16.04
C GLN A 289 16.67 -2.33 -17.56
N GLU A 290 17.80 -2.51 -18.23
CA GLU A 290 17.88 -2.52 -19.69
C GLU A 290 17.89 -3.98 -20.21
N GLY A 291 17.27 -4.23 -21.36
CA GLY A 291 17.33 -5.55 -22.03
C GLY A 291 16.44 -6.63 -21.40
N GLU A 292 16.96 -7.86 -21.26
CA GLU A 292 16.24 -9.03 -20.72
C GLU A 292 15.86 -8.85 -19.25
N ASP A 293 16.63 -8.11 -18.46
CA ASP A 293 16.29 -7.85 -17.06
C ASP A 293 14.99 -7.04 -16.92
N ALA A 294 14.59 -6.30 -17.96
CA ALA A 294 13.38 -5.47 -17.91
C ALA A 294 12.09 -6.32 -17.78
N SER A 295 12.06 -7.56 -18.29
CA SER A 295 10.92 -8.47 -18.05
C SER A 295 10.84 -8.96 -16.61
N GLU A 296 11.95 -8.91 -15.88
CA GLU A 296 12.01 -9.32 -14.47
C GLU A 296 11.56 -8.22 -13.51
N ALA A 297 11.47 -6.97 -13.98
CA ALA A 297 10.93 -5.84 -13.22
C ALA A 297 9.55 -6.14 -12.65
N GLU A 298 8.71 -6.86 -13.41
CA GLU A 298 7.36 -7.22 -13.01
C GLU A 298 7.35 -8.10 -11.75
N ALA A 299 8.18 -9.16 -11.74
CA ALA A 299 8.29 -10.08 -10.61
C ALA A 299 8.93 -9.42 -9.38
N ASP A 300 9.99 -8.64 -9.59
CA ASP A 300 10.68 -7.91 -8.52
C ASP A 300 9.72 -6.89 -7.87
N SER A 301 8.89 -6.22 -8.67
CA SER A 301 7.88 -5.26 -8.21
C SER A 301 6.77 -5.94 -7.41
N PHE A 302 6.30 -7.11 -7.86
CA PHE A 302 5.27 -7.87 -7.14
C PHE A 302 5.71 -8.23 -5.73
N GLU A 303 6.90 -8.80 -5.57
CA GLU A 303 7.37 -9.23 -4.24
C GLU A 303 7.58 -8.02 -3.33
N CYS A 304 8.22 -6.95 -3.84
CA CYS A 304 8.40 -5.72 -3.06
C CYS A 304 7.06 -5.05 -2.69
N PHE A 305 6.06 -5.09 -3.57
CA PHE A 305 4.72 -4.59 -3.31
C PHE A 305 4.03 -5.38 -2.19
N VAL A 306 4.14 -6.72 -2.21
CA VAL A 306 3.63 -7.58 -1.14
C VAL A 306 4.33 -7.28 0.19
N GLN A 307 5.66 -7.15 0.20
CA GLN A 307 6.41 -6.83 1.42
C GLN A 307 6.05 -5.45 1.96
N LEU A 308 5.92 -4.44 1.09
CA LEU A 308 5.53 -3.09 1.48
C LEU A 308 4.15 -3.06 2.12
N LEU A 309 3.17 -3.75 1.53
CA LEU A 309 1.81 -3.79 2.05
C LEU A 309 1.65 -4.70 3.27
N SER A 310 2.54 -5.68 3.49
CA SER A 310 2.41 -6.67 4.56
C SER A 310 2.20 -6.06 5.95
N GLY A 311 2.79 -4.88 6.23
CA GLY A 311 2.65 -4.16 7.49
C GLY A 311 1.36 -3.32 7.62
N SER A 312 0.55 -3.22 6.56
CA SER A 312 -0.67 -2.41 6.51
C SER A 312 -1.83 -3.10 5.78
N VAL A 313 -1.72 -4.41 5.53
CA VAL A 313 -2.78 -5.24 4.92
C VAL A 313 -4.11 -5.04 5.66
N ASP A 314 -4.07 -4.93 6.99
CA ASP A 314 -5.25 -4.81 7.83
C ASP A 314 -6.06 -3.52 7.55
N HIS A 315 -5.45 -2.48 6.96
CA HIS A 315 -6.14 -1.25 6.57
C HIS A 315 -7.11 -1.43 5.39
N PHE A 316 -6.89 -2.47 4.59
CA PHE A 316 -7.72 -2.76 3.42
C PHE A 316 -8.83 -3.77 3.73
N CYS A 317 -8.79 -4.39 4.92
CA CYS A 317 -9.81 -5.31 5.39
C CYS A 317 -10.89 -4.54 6.16
N GLN A 318 -12.01 -4.21 5.51
CA GLN A 318 -13.14 -3.50 6.16
C GLN A 318 -13.60 -4.17 7.47
N GLN A 319 -13.50 -5.49 7.56
CA GLN A 319 -13.84 -6.26 8.75
C GLN A 319 -12.94 -5.96 9.96
N LEU A 320 -11.74 -5.48 9.70
CA LEU A 320 -10.73 -5.12 10.70
C LEU A 320 -10.76 -3.64 11.04
N ASP A 321 -11.58 -2.82 10.39
CA ASP A 321 -11.61 -1.36 10.60
C ASP A 321 -11.73 -0.98 12.07
N ASN A 322 -12.59 -1.69 12.83
CA ASN A 322 -12.83 -1.45 14.26
C ASN A 322 -11.90 -2.24 15.18
N SER A 323 -10.94 -2.97 14.64
CA SER A 323 -9.99 -3.77 15.40
C SER A 323 -8.78 -2.94 15.85
N SER A 324 -8.02 -3.46 16.82
CA SER A 324 -6.77 -2.85 17.29
C SER A 324 -5.67 -2.78 16.24
N VAL A 325 -5.82 -3.50 15.12
CA VAL A 325 -4.87 -3.51 13.99
C VAL A 325 -5.44 -2.80 12.75
N GLY A 326 -6.68 -2.32 12.83
CA GLY A 326 -7.36 -1.66 11.72
C GLY A 326 -6.94 -0.23 11.47
N ILE A 327 -7.54 0.36 10.44
CA ILE A 327 -7.30 1.76 10.07
C ILE A 327 -7.70 2.74 11.17
N HIS A 328 -8.78 2.49 11.94
CA HIS A 328 -9.18 3.38 13.04
C HIS A 328 -8.17 3.40 14.18
N SER A 329 -7.57 2.24 14.51
CA SER A 329 -6.47 2.17 15.48
C SER A 329 -5.26 2.98 15.01
N THR A 330 -4.94 2.89 13.72
CA THR A 330 -3.84 3.66 13.12
C THR A 330 -4.11 5.16 13.12
N LEU A 331 -5.33 5.59 12.79
CA LEU A 331 -5.76 6.99 12.87
C LEU A 331 -5.80 7.52 14.31
N LEU A 332 -6.14 6.66 15.28
CA LEU A 332 -6.06 7.01 16.69
C LEU A 332 -4.61 7.22 17.10
N HIS A 333 -3.70 6.32 16.72
CA HIS A 333 -2.27 6.47 17.01
C HIS A 333 -1.69 7.74 16.38
N PHE A 334 -2.11 8.06 15.15
CA PHE A 334 -1.79 9.34 14.49
C PHE A 334 -2.27 10.55 15.30
N SER A 335 -3.52 10.53 15.79
CA SER A 335 -4.08 11.59 16.64
C SER A 335 -3.31 11.74 17.96
N GLU A 336 -2.92 10.62 18.59
CA GLU A 336 -2.10 10.62 19.80
C GLU A 336 -0.69 11.18 19.56
N LEU A 337 -0.10 10.86 18.41
CA LEU A 337 1.19 11.42 17.99
C LEU A 337 1.12 12.94 17.85
N LEU A 338 0.06 13.46 17.22
CA LEU A 338 -0.18 14.90 17.15
C LEU A 338 -0.34 15.50 18.55
N LYS A 339 -1.18 14.89 19.41
CA LYS A 339 -1.39 15.38 20.78
C LYS A 339 -0.12 15.45 21.61
N ALA A 340 0.78 14.49 21.44
CA ALA A 340 2.05 14.42 22.17
C ALA A 340 3.06 15.49 21.72
N ASN A 341 2.98 15.94 20.46
CA ASN A 341 3.94 16.89 19.87
C ASN A 341 3.38 18.32 19.78
N ASP A 342 2.07 18.49 19.58
CA ASP A 342 1.37 19.77 19.60
C ASP A 342 -0.06 19.63 20.13
N GLY A 343 -0.19 19.72 21.46
CA GLY A 343 -1.48 19.64 22.14
C GLY A 343 -2.39 20.86 21.95
N GLU A 344 -1.89 21.99 21.43
CA GLU A 344 -2.73 23.14 21.08
C GLU A 344 -3.44 22.89 19.74
N LEU A 345 -2.67 22.51 18.71
CA LEU A 345 -3.23 22.16 17.40
C LEU A 345 -4.21 20.99 17.52
N TRP A 346 -3.84 19.95 18.27
CA TRP A 346 -4.72 18.80 18.50
C TRP A 346 -6.08 19.22 19.10
N ARG A 347 -6.08 20.07 20.14
CA ARG A 347 -7.33 20.56 20.77
C ARG A 347 -8.15 21.41 19.81
N HIS A 348 -7.50 22.24 18.99
CA HIS A 348 -8.19 23.07 18.00
C HIS A 348 -8.90 22.19 16.95
N LEU A 349 -8.22 21.17 16.42
CA LEU A 349 -8.80 20.24 15.46
C LEU A 349 -9.95 19.43 16.07
N ASP A 350 -9.79 18.97 17.31
CA ASP A 350 -10.83 18.23 18.04
C ASP A 350 -12.07 19.09 18.33
N ALA A 351 -11.87 20.34 18.80
CA ALA A 351 -12.95 21.30 19.02
C ALA A 351 -13.70 21.66 17.72
N SER A 352 -12.97 21.74 16.61
CA SER A 352 -13.53 21.94 15.26
C SER A 352 -14.15 20.69 14.66
N LYS A 353 -14.20 19.57 15.41
CA LYS A 353 -14.70 18.25 14.96
C LYS A 353 -14.00 17.73 13.69
N MET A 354 -12.73 18.09 13.53
CA MET A 354 -11.91 17.67 12.40
C MET A 354 -11.38 16.25 12.61
N ASN A 355 -12.17 15.26 12.17
CA ASN A 355 -11.78 13.86 12.27
C ASN A 355 -10.62 13.56 11.29
N PRO A 356 -9.49 12.97 11.76
CA PRO A 356 -8.40 12.51 10.91
C PRO A 356 -8.82 11.65 9.72
N GLN A 357 -9.91 10.91 9.82
CA GLN A 357 -10.45 10.10 8.72
C GLN A 357 -10.76 10.91 7.44
N PHE A 358 -11.08 12.21 7.57
CA PHE A 358 -11.44 13.04 6.41
C PHE A 358 -10.25 13.48 5.54
N TYR A 359 -9.02 13.40 6.06
CA TYR A 359 -7.81 13.79 5.34
C TYR A 359 -6.70 12.74 5.42
N ALA A 360 -6.41 12.21 6.61
CA ALA A 360 -5.28 11.30 6.83
C ALA A 360 -5.55 9.85 6.41
N PHE A 361 -6.82 9.44 6.24
CA PHE A 361 -7.14 8.09 5.74
C PHE A 361 -6.43 7.83 4.40
N ARG A 362 -6.56 8.76 3.45
CA ARG A 362 -5.93 8.67 2.13
C ARG A 362 -4.40 8.77 2.23
N TRP A 363 -3.89 9.67 3.06
CA TRP A 363 -2.45 9.85 3.29
C TRP A 363 -1.78 8.54 3.74
N ILE A 364 -2.42 7.85 4.69
CA ILE A 364 -1.89 6.63 5.31
C ILE A 364 -2.06 5.43 4.38
N THR A 365 -3.26 5.19 3.86
CA THR A 365 -3.57 4.01 3.04
C THR A 365 -2.83 4.01 1.70
N LEU A 366 -2.53 5.19 1.15
CA LEU A 366 -1.84 5.35 -0.13
C LEU A 366 -0.38 5.78 0.00
N LEU A 367 0.20 5.73 1.21
CA LEU A 367 1.61 6.10 1.47
C LEU A 367 1.99 7.45 0.83
N LEU A 368 1.10 8.44 0.98
CA LEU A 368 1.18 9.81 0.47
C LEU A 368 1.20 9.97 -1.06
N THR A 369 1.07 8.90 -1.85
CA THR A 369 1.21 8.92 -3.33
C THR A 369 0.27 9.88 -4.06
N GLN A 370 -0.85 10.27 -3.45
CA GLN A 370 -1.78 11.26 -4.03
C GLN A 370 -1.62 12.69 -3.47
N GLU A 371 -0.71 12.92 -2.53
CA GLU A 371 -0.43 14.25 -1.97
C GLU A 371 0.76 14.92 -2.66
N PHE A 372 1.66 14.13 -3.24
CA PHE A 372 2.90 14.62 -3.83
C PHE A 372 3.19 13.98 -5.19
N GLU A 373 3.95 14.70 -6.02
CA GLU A 373 4.44 14.19 -7.30
C GLU A 373 5.39 12.99 -7.13
N LEU A 374 5.52 12.18 -8.18
CA LEU A 374 6.32 10.94 -8.17
C LEU A 374 7.77 11.15 -7.70
N SER A 375 8.41 12.26 -8.09
CA SER A 375 9.78 12.63 -7.67
C SER A 375 9.89 12.81 -6.16
N THR A 376 8.93 13.54 -5.58
CA THR A 376 8.81 13.76 -4.13
C THR A 376 8.48 12.46 -3.40
N ILE A 377 7.60 11.63 -3.97
CA ILE A 377 7.27 10.31 -3.41
C ILE A 377 8.49 9.41 -3.33
N MET A 378 9.34 9.35 -4.36
CA MET A 378 10.58 8.58 -4.30
C MET A 378 11.46 9.01 -3.12
N ARG A 379 11.58 10.32 -2.87
CA ARG A 379 12.38 10.86 -1.76
C ARG A 379 11.73 10.60 -0.38
N ILE A 380 10.41 10.70 -0.28
CA ILE A 380 9.67 10.32 0.93
C ILE A 380 9.90 8.82 1.20
N TRP A 381 9.79 7.97 0.19
CA TRP A 381 9.93 6.53 0.34
C TRP A 381 11.36 6.11 0.65
N ASP A 382 12.37 6.81 0.13
CA ASP A 382 13.77 6.66 0.58
C ASP A 382 13.85 6.84 2.11
N TYR A 383 13.14 7.81 2.68
CA TYR A 383 13.05 8.02 4.14
C TYR A 383 12.18 6.97 4.86
N LEU A 384 11.02 6.61 4.33
CA LEU A 384 10.12 5.61 4.94
C LEU A 384 10.80 4.24 5.07
N LEU A 385 11.49 3.80 4.01
CA LEU A 385 12.17 2.50 3.96
C LEU A 385 13.47 2.48 4.76
N SER A 386 14.04 3.65 5.07
CA SER A 386 15.31 3.76 5.80
C SER A 386 15.23 3.39 7.28
N ASN A 387 14.04 3.28 7.86
CA ASN A 387 13.93 3.17 9.32
C ASN A 387 13.61 1.75 9.78
N PRO A 388 14.32 1.22 10.81
CA PRO A 388 14.08 -0.11 11.36
C PRO A 388 12.69 -0.28 11.99
N SER A 389 12.07 0.79 12.48
CA SER A 389 10.79 0.73 13.19
C SER A 389 9.60 0.35 12.29
N GLY A 390 9.81 0.35 10.97
CA GLY A 390 8.80 -0.02 9.98
C GLY A 390 8.18 1.20 9.29
N VAL A 391 7.67 0.95 8.08
CA VAL A 391 7.13 1.97 7.18
C VAL A 391 5.98 2.75 7.81
N GLN A 392 5.08 2.06 8.52
CA GLN A 392 3.89 2.66 9.12
C GLN A 392 4.24 3.67 10.22
N GLU A 393 5.17 3.35 11.14
CA GLU A 393 5.53 4.29 12.20
C GLU A 393 6.10 5.60 11.62
N ILE A 394 6.99 5.49 10.62
CA ILE A 394 7.60 6.67 10.01
C ILE A 394 6.59 7.44 9.16
N LEU A 395 5.69 6.75 8.46
CA LEU A 395 4.62 7.39 7.71
C LEU A 395 3.78 8.28 8.62
N LEU A 396 3.40 7.79 9.81
CA LEU A 396 2.64 8.59 10.78
C LEU A 396 3.42 9.82 11.26
N ARG A 397 4.74 9.71 11.42
CA ARG A 397 5.61 10.86 11.74
C ARG A 397 5.64 11.88 10.61
N VAL A 398 5.74 11.43 9.37
CA VAL A 398 5.69 12.32 8.19
C VAL A 398 4.33 13.01 8.10
N CYS A 399 3.22 12.27 8.23
CA CYS A 399 1.87 12.83 8.26
C CYS A 399 1.69 13.84 9.40
N CYS A 400 2.29 13.59 10.57
CA CYS A 400 2.19 14.50 11.71
C CYS A 400 3.03 15.76 11.47
N ALA A 401 4.23 15.61 10.90
CA ALA A 401 5.07 16.73 10.52
C ALA A 401 4.39 17.62 9.47
N MET A 402 3.66 17.03 8.51
CA MET A 402 2.83 17.79 7.57
C MET A 402 1.85 18.71 8.30
N LEU A 403 1.09 18.20 9.29
CA LEU A 403 0.18 19.06 10.08
C LEU A 403 0.92 20.20 10.80
N LEU A 404 2.10 19.93 11.35
CA LEU A 404 2.89 20.94 12.05
C LEU A 404 3.44 22.02 11.09
N CYS A 405 3.78 21.66 9.86
CA CYS A 405 4.26 22.61 8.86
C CYS A 405 3.18 23.61 8.42
N VAL A 406 1.90 23.22 8.43
CA VAL A 406 0.75 24.10 8.12
C VAL A 406 -0.02 24.55 9.36
N ARG A 407 0.63 24.48 10.53
CA ARG A 407 0.01 24.76 11.84
C ARG A 407 -0.65 26.13 11.90
N HIS A 408 0.01 27.16 11.39
CA HIS A 408 -0.47 28.54 11.50
C HIS A 408 -1.79 28.73 10.74
N GLU A 409 -1.86 28.17 9.55
CA GLU A 409 -3.04 28.15 8.70
C GLU A 409 -4.17 27.37 9.39
N LEU A 410 -3.87 26.19 9.93
CA LEU A 410 -4.85 25.35 10.62
C LEU A 410 -5.46 26.03 11.85
N LEU A 411 -4.66 26.71 12.68
CA LEU A 411 -5.17 27.40 13.86
C LEU A 411 -6.02 28.64 13.52
N SER A 412 -5.76 29.25 12.36
CA SER A 412 -6.49 30.43 11.88
C SER A 412 -7.74 30.10 11.07
N GLY A 413 -7.82 28.89 10.51
CA GLY A 413 -8.89 28.46 9.62
C GLY A 413 -10.10 27.87 10.34
N ASP A 414 -11.23 27.86 9.63
CA ASP A 414 -12.43 27.15 10.04
C ASP A 414 -12.44 25.71 9.49
N PHE A 415 -13.47 24.93 9.84
CA PHE A 415 -13.58 23.53 9.42
C PHE A 415 -13.41 23.35 7.89
N VAL A 416 -14.07 24.20 7.09
CA VAL A 416 -14.07 24.09 5.62
C VAL A 416 -12.69 24.44 5.05
N SER A 417 -12.10 25.55 5.51
CA SER A 417 -10.78 25.99 5.05
C SER A 417 -9.70 24.98 5.40
N ASN A 418 -9.72 24.46 6.63
CA ASN A 418 -8.77 23.45 7.10
C ASN A 418 -8.94 22.13 6.37
N LEU A 419 -10.17 21.66 6.15
CA LEU A 419 -10.41 20.43 5.40
C LEU A 419 -9.91 20.56 3.96
N LYS A 420 -10.19 21.69 3.31
CA LYS A 420 -9.69 21.96 1.95
C LYS A 420 -8.16 22.02 1.90
N LEU A 421 -7.53 22.66 2.89
CA LEU A 421 -6.08 22.72 3.01
C LEU A 421 -5.46 21.33 3.16
N LEU A 422 -6.07 20.45 3.94
CA LEU A 422 -5.55 19.09 4.18
C LEU A 422 -5.85 18.12 3.03
N GLN A 423 -6.95 18.30 2.30
CA GLN A 423 -7.24 17.49 1.10
C GLN A 423 -6.45 17.94 -0.14
N HIS A 424 -6.00 19.19 -0.14
CA HIS A 424 -5.15 19.78 -1.17
C HIS A 424 -3.93 20.40 -0.51
N TYR A 425 -3.07 19.53 -0.01
CA TYR A 425 -1.91 19.93 0.77
C TYR A 425 -1.01 20.88 -0.05
N PRO A 426 -0.57 22.01 0.55
CA PRO A 426 0.19 23.02 -0.18
C PRO A 426 1.60 22.53 -0.53
N GLU A 427 2.23 23.21 -1.49
CA GLU A 427 3.66 23.00 -1.75
C GLU A 427 4.48 23.43 -0.53
N VAL A 428 5.24 22.48 0.02
CA VAL A 428 6.11 22.69 1.18
C VAL A 428 7.52 22.20 0.87
N ASP A 429 8.51 22.74 1.60
CA ASP A 429 9.86 22.21 1.56
C ASP A 429 9.87 20.80 2.19
N LEU A 430 10.02 19.79 1.34
CA LEU A 430 10.01 18.39 1.75
C LEU A 430 11.10 18.10 2.78
N GLU A 431 12.32 18.64 2.61
CA GLU A 431 13.41 18.36 3.55
C GLU A 431 13.10 18.94 4.93
N HIS A 432 12.39 20.07 4.98
CA HIS A 432 11.89 20.60 6.24
C HIS A 432 10.84 19.68 6.89
N VAL A 433 9.89 19.14 6.11
CA VAL A 433 8.89 18.18 6.63
C VAL A 433 9.58 16.94 7.20
N LEU A 434 10.57 16.40 6.49
CA LEU A 434 11.31 15.21 6.92
C LEU A 434 12.18 15.50 8.15
N ASP A 435 12.80 16.68 8.23
CA ASP A 435 13.53 17.14 9.42
C ASP A 435 12.61 17.22 10.64
N VAL A 436 11.43 17.85 10.51
CA VAL A 436 10.42 17.90 11.56
C VAL A 436 9.99 16.48 11.97
N ALA A 437 9.74 15.59 11.01
CA ALA A 437 9.34 14.21 11.27
C ALA A 437 10.38 13.43 12.08
N SER A 438 11.67 13.68 11.85
CA SER A 438 12.77 13.02 12.58
C SER A 438 12.86 13.43 14.05
N HIS A 439 12.39 14.64 14.39
CA HIS A 439 12.42 15.19 15.75
C HIS A 439 11.16 14.89 16.57
N LEU A 440 10.13 14.27 15.98
CA LEU A 440 8.89 13.94 16.70
C LEU A 440 9.12 12.92 17.82
N LYS A 441 8.47 13.14 18.96
CA LYS A 441 8.50 12.22 20.09
C LYS A 441 7.44 11.15 19.91
N THR A 442 7.82 9.89 20.11
CA THR A 442 6.87 8.77 20.15
C THR A 442 6.03 8.86 21.44
N PRO A 443 4.70 8.67 21.39
CA PRO A 443 3.87 8.63 22.59
C PRO A 443 4.33 7.50 23.53
N ILE A 444 4.42 7.79 24.83
CA ILE A 444 4.89 6.83 25.85
C ILE A 444 4.02 5.55 25.90
N SER A 445 2.80 5.59 25.36
CA SER A 445 1.84 4.48 25.30
C SER A 445 2.26 3.34 24.36
N SER A 446 3.23 3.53 23.44
CA SER A 446 3.63 2.50 22.47
C SER A 446 4.62 1.45 23.00
N TYR A 447 5.07 1.55 24.26
CA TYR A 447 5.86 0.48 24.90
C TYR A 447 4.95 -0.62 25.46
N GLN A 448 4.40 -1.47 24.59
CA GLN A 448 4.25 -2.88 24.92
C GLN A 448 5.19 -3.67 24.00
N PRO A 449 6.37 -4.10 24.49
CA PRO A 449 7.15 -5.08 23.75
C PRO A 449 6.29 -6.33 23.63
N TYR A 450 5.95 -6.72 22.40
CA TYR A 450 5.39 -8.01 22.10
C TYR A 450 6.26 -9.07 22.78
N GLY A 451 5.71 -9.65 23.83
CA GLY A 451 6.37 -10.67 24.63
C GLY A 451 6.68 -11.87 23.75
N ILE A 452 7.95 -12.21 23.70
CA ILE A 452 8.44 -13.54 23.33
C ILE A 452 7.76 -14.54 24.27
N VAL A 453 6.90 -15.40 23.72
CA VAL A 453 6.66 -16.78 24.22
C VAL A 453 6.52 -17.71 23.03
#